data_AF-A0A969EAT3-F1
#
_entry.id   AF-A0A969EAT3-F1
#
_cell.length_a   1.000
_cell.length_b   1.000
_cell.length_c   1.000
_cell.angle_alpha   90.00
_cell.angle_beta   90.00
_cell.angle_gamma   90.00
#
_symmetry.space_group_name_H-M   'P 1'
#
loop_
_entity.id
_entity.type
_entity.pdbx_description
1 polymer ?
#
loop_
_entity_poly.entity_id
_entity_poly.type
_entity_poly.pdbx_seq_one_letter_code
_entity_poly.pdbx_strand_id
1 'polypeptide(L)'
;MVSERPLSYGQHATAIAPIYEPQSLCLRAGQAVPHQSDYLWYLEKGVVRTLTWNEEGDLVTLGLWSAGDCIGQLLSEVTPFQMECLSPVEVRSLPVSGPELGVLIRSHLRYMEELFSIISYKRAPQRLLRFLDWLGDRFGRQVEQGRIIDLGLTHQLLAEITGITRVTATRLLNEFEREGKLMRLPKQQFLLQFSASQLGGVTSLAHHRAKGIRN
;
A
#
# COMPACT_ATOMS: atom_id res chain seq x y z
N MET A 1 21.32 60.52 -31.35
CA MET A 1 21.55 60.16 -29.94
C MET A 1 20.67 58.99 -29.61
N VAL A 2 21.30 57.84 -29.30
CA VAL A 2 20.85 56.76 -28.39
C VAL A 2 19.54 56.04 -28.77
N SER A 3 19.44 54.72 -28.95
CA SER A 3 20.38 53.59 -28.91
C SER A 3 19.58 52.38 -29.38
N GLU A 4 20.00 51.74 -30.48
CA GLU A 4 19.54 50.40 -30.84
C GLU A 4 20.29 49.40 -29.95
N ARG A 5 19.55 48.67 -29.10
CA ARG A 5 20.12 47.52 -28.38
C ARG A 5 20.10 46.31 -29.32
N PRO A 6 21.22 45.60 -29.52
CA PRO A 6 21.21 44.37 -30.27
C PRO A 6 20.54 43.25 -29.46
N LEU A 7 19.72 42.47 -30.16
CA LEU A 7 19.19 41.18 -29.70
C LEU A 7 20.37 40.22 -29.49
N SER A 8 20.72 39.96 -28.22
CA SER A 8 21.67 38.92 -27.85
C SER A 8 21.03 37.56 -28.04
N TYR A 9 21.21 36.98 -29.23
CA TYR A 9 20.99 35.56 -29.51
C TYR A 9 22.25 34.80 -29.06
N GLY A 10 22.18 34.05 -27.97
CA GLY A 10 23.32 33.26 -27.53
C GLY A 10 23.21 32.77 -26.09
N GLN A 11 22.62 31.58 -25.95
CA GLN A 11 23.07 30.44 -25.13
C GLN A 11 21.83 29.60 -24.80
N HIS A 12 21.43 28.75 -25.75
CA HIS A 12 20.74 27.52 -25.39
C HIS A 12 21.74 26.65 -24.63
N ALA A 13 21.84 26.86 -23.33
CA ALA A 13 22.36 25.84 -22.44
C ALA A 13 21.38 24.66 -22.56
N THR A 14 21.74 23.67 -23.36
CA THR A 14 21.17 22.34 -23.26
C THR A 14 21.43 21.89 -21.83
N ALA A 15 20.46 22.09 -20.94
CA ALA A 15 20.45 21.48 -19.64
C ALA A 15 20.46 19.98 -19.91
N ILE A 16 21.65 19.38 -19.80
CA ILE A 16 21.80 17.94 -19.72
C ILE A 16 20.93 17.55 -18.54
N ALA A 17 19.77 16.93 -18.80
CA ALA A 17 18.96 16.37 -17.74
C ALA A 17 19.90 15.53 -16.88
N PRO A 18 19.97 15.75 -15.56
CA PRO A 18 20.88 14.99 -14.72
C PRO A 18 20.67 13.51 -15.03
N ILE A 19 21.76 12.80 -15.32
CA ILE A 19 21.71 11.36 -15.57
C ILE A 19 21.13 10.77 -14.29
N TYR A 20 19.87 10.37 -14.36
CA TYR A 20 19.17 9.78 -13.24
C TYR A 20 19.86 8.45 -12.93
N GLU A 21 20.50 8.39 -11.76
CA GLU A 21 21.04 7.14 -11.22
C GLU A 21 20.06 6.59 -10.17
N PRO A 22 19.47 5.41 -10.41
CA PRO A 22 18.54 4.81 -9.46
C PRO A 22 19.24 4.48 -8.15
N GLN A 23 18.75 5.07 -7.07
CA GLN A 23 19.19 4.78 -5.71
C GLN A 23 18.39 3.61 -5.18
N SER A 24 19.04 2.61 -4.59
CA SER A 24 18.37 1.47 -3.97
C SER A 24 18.68 1.41 -2.48
N LEU A 25 17.67 1.09 -1.67
CA LEU A 25 17.79 0.97 -0.22
C LEU A 25 17.25 -0.37 0.25
N CYS A 26 17.94 -0.96 1.22
CA CYS A 26 17.48 -2.10 2.00
C CYS A 26 17.23 -1.65 3.44
N LEU A 27 15.99 -1.73 3.89
CA LEU A 27 15.53 -1.23 5.18
C LEU A 27 14.99 -2.39 6.03
N ARG A 28 15.21 -2.34 7.34
CA ARG A 28 14.67 -3.30 8.32
C ARG A 28 13.29 -2.87 8.78
N ALA A 29 12.52 -3.83 9.31
CA ALA A 29 11.25 -3.53 9.97
C ALA A 29 11.46 -2.49 11.11
N GLY A 30 10.52 -1.54 11.21
CA GLY A 30 10.56 -0.41 12.14
C GLY A 30 11.40 0.79 11.66
N GLN A 31 12.16 0.68 10.57
CA GLN A 31 12.87 1.83 10.01
C GLN A 31 11.95 2.70 9.16
N ALA A 32 12.20 4.01 9.17
CA ALA A 32 11.54 4.93 8.27
C ALA A 32 12.13 4.86 6.86
N VAL A 33 11.27 4.91 5.84
CA VAL A 33 11.69 5.18 4.46
C VAL A 33 11.96 6.69 4.35
N PRO A 34 13.15 7.12 3.89
CA PRO A 34 13.48 8.54 3.81
C PRO A 34 12.63 9.26 2.77
N HIS A 35 12.30 10.52 3.04
CA HIS A 35 11.63 11.37 2.05
C HIS A 35 12.59 11.76 0.93
N GLN A 36 12.09 11.82 -0.30
CA GLN A 36 12.76 12.44 -1.43
C GLN A 36 11.82 13.46 -2.08
N SER A 37 12.36 14.61 -2.47
CA SER A 37 11.57 15.71 -3.03
C SER A 37 11.23 15.51 -4.51
N ASP A 38 12.10 14.83 -5.26
CA ASP A 38 12.00 14.72 -6.73
C ASP A 38 11.71 13.30 -7.24
N TYR A 39 11.64 12.34 -6.31
CA TYR A 39 11.53 10.91 -6.63
C TYR A 39 10.48 10.24 -5.77
N LEU A 40 9.91 9.18 -6.32
CA LEU A 40 9.16 8.18 -5.57
C LEU A 40 10.05 6.99 -5.24
N TRP A 41 9.62 6.20 -4.27
CA TRP A 41 10.15 4.87 -4.01
C TRP A 41 9.23 3.84 -4.64
N TYR A 42 9.76 3.04 -5.57
CA TYR A 42 9.13 1.81 -6.01
C TYR A 42 9.51 0.69 -5.04
N LEU A 43 8.52 -0.02 -4.50
CA LEU A 43 8.75 -1.16 -3.63
C LEU A 43 9.05 -2.40 -4.49
N GLU A 44 10.26 -2.93 -4.34
CA GLU A 44 10.64 -4.23 -4.92
C GLU A 44 10.20 -5.37 -3.99
N LYS A 45 10.26 -5.13 -2.67
CA LYS A 45 9.94 -6.13 -1.64
C LYS A 45 9.51 -5.48 -0.34
N GLY A 46 8.78 -6.26 0.44
CA GLY A 46 8.40 -5.90 1.80
C GLY A 46 7.11 -5.10 1.83
N VAL A 47 6.83 -4.53 2.99
CA VAL A 47 5.59 -3.80 3.27
C VAL A 47 5.92 -2.52 3.99
N VAL A 48 5.37 -1.42 3.49
CA VAL A 48 5.49 -0.09 4.09
C VAL A 48 4.11 0.41 4.50
N ARG A 49 4.05 1.04 5.66
CA ARG A 49 2.90 1.78 6.15
C ARG A 49 3.15 3.27 5.94
N THR A 50 2.20 3.98 5.34
CA THR A 50 2.16 5.45 5.40
C THR A 50 1.28 5.90 6.56
N LEU A 51 1.72 6.91 7.31
CA LEU A 51 1.02 7.37 8.51
C LEU A 51 1.18 8.88 8.75
N THR A 52 0.27 9.41 9.56
CA THR A 52 0.25 10.78 10.08
C THR A 52 -0.24 10.76 11.54
N TRP A 53 -0.38 11.94 12.14
CA TRP A 53 -1.00 12.16 13.43
C TRP A 53 -2.21 13.08 13.26
N ASN A 54 -3.30 12.81 13.99
CA ASN A 54 -4.43 13.72 14.06
C ASN A 54 -4.15 14.86 15.07
N GLU A 55 -5.11 15.78 15.21
CA GLU A 55 -5.02 16.92 16.14
C GLU A 55 -4.91 16.51 17.61
N GLU A 56 -5.39 15.31 17.96
CA GLU A 56 -5.33 14.73 19.31
C GLU A 56 -3.99 14.02 19.58
N GLY A 57 -3.12 13.90 18.57
CA GLY A 57 -1.84 13.20 18.66
C GLY A 57 -1.93 11.68 18.48
N ASP A 58 -3.07 11.17 18.04
CA ASP A 58 -3.22 9.76 17.70
C ASP A 58 -2.65 9.46 16.31
N LEU A 59 -2.00 8.30 16.19
CA LEU A 59 -1.51 7.78 14.93
C LEU A 59 -2.68 7.42 14.00
N VAL A 60 -2.59 7.91 12.77
CA VAL A 60 -3.53 7.61 11.69
C VAL A 60 -2.77 6.93 10.57
N THR A 61 -3.13 5.69 10.28
CA THR A 61 -2.60 4.97 9.11
C THR A 61 -3.29 5.48 7.84
N LEU A 62 -2.50 5.98 6.90
CA LEU A 62 -2.95 6.47 5.60
C LEU A 62 -2.96 5.37 4.53
N GLY A 63 -2.09 4.37 4.67
CA GLY A 63 -2.08 3.24 3.75
C GLY A 63 -1.04 2.17 4.05
N LEU A 64 -1.21 1.04 3.37
CA LEU A 64 -0.31 -0.11 3.36
C LEU A 64 0.12 -0.35 1.92
N TRP A 65 1.40 -0.60 1.71
CA TRP A 65 2.03 -0.68 0.39
C TRP A 65 2.96 -1.88 0.34
N SER A 66 3.01 -2.57 -0.80
CA SER A 66 3.81 -3.77 -1.02
C SER A 66 4.54 -3.73 -2.35
N ALA A 67 5.26 -4.80 -2.66
CA ALA A 67 5.96 -4.96 -3.93
C ALA A 67 5.06 -4.60 -5.14
N GLY A 68 5.56 -3.74 -6.03
CA GLY A 68 4.83 -3.21 -7.18
C GLY A 68 4.19 -1.84 -6.96
N ASP A 69 4.02 -1.40 -5.71
CA ASP A 69 3.49 -0.08 -5.41
C ASP A 69 4.61 0.99 -5.47
N CYS A 70 4.23 2.25 -5.72
CA CYS A 70 5.10 3.40 -5.47
C CYS A 70 4.59 4.23 -4.30
N ILE A 71 5.50 4.72 -3.47
CA ILE A 71 5.23 5.57 -2.32
C ILE A 71 6.16 6.79 -2.33
N GLY A 72 5.78 7.87 -1.66
CA GLY A 72 6.62 9.04 -1.48
C GLY A 72 5.82 10.27 -1.12
N GLN A 73 6.52 11.32 -0.67
CA GLN A 73 5.90 12.60 -0.30
C GLN A 73 5.15 13.24 -1.48
N LEU A 74 5.62 13.02 -2.71
CA LEU A 74 4.98 13.55 -3.92
C LEU A 74 3.52 13.08 -4.13
N LEU A 75 3.08 12.02 -3.45
CA LEU A 75 1.71 11.52 -3.50
C LEU A 75 0.84 12.01 -2.33
N SER A 76 1.37 12.82 -1.41
CA SER A 76 0.67 13.23 -0.20
C SER A 76 0.98 14.67 0.20
N GLU A 77 -0.07 15.45 0.45
CA GLU A 77 0.04 16.78 1.08
C GLU A 77 -0.14 16.75 2.60
N VAL A 78 -0.50 15.58 3.16
CA VAL A 78 -0.65 15.41 4.61
C VAL A 78 0.67 15.73 5.31
N THR A 79 0.59 16.48 6.40
CA THR A 79 1.76 16.87 7.20
C THR A 79 1.42 16.76 8.69
N PRO A 80 2.23 16.07 9.52
CA PRO A 80 3.42 15.29 9.14
C PRO A 80 3.07 14.01 8.36
N PHE A 81 3.91 13.62 7.40
CA PHE A 81 3.80 12.36 6.67
C PHE A 81 5.00 11.49 7.01
N GLN A 82 4.78 10.22 7.28
CA GLN A 82 5.86 9.25 7.48
C GLN A 82 5.59 7.94 6.76
N MET A 83 6.67 7.25 6.44
CA MET A 83 6.68 5.94 5.81
C MET A 83 7.48 4.99 6.70
N GLU A 84 6.85 3.97 7.25
CA GLU A 84 7.47 3.01 8.17
C GLU A 84 7.48 1.60 7.58
N CYS A 85 8.61 0.92 7.62
CA CYS A 85 8.73 -0.45 7.17
C CYS A 85 8.06 -1.41 8.17
N LEU A 86 7.02 -2.13 7.76
CA LEU A 86 6.40 -3.19 8.59
C LEU A 86 7.14 -4.53 8.49
N SER A 87 7.96 -4.70 7.45
CA SER A 87 8.82 -5.86 7.22
C SER A 87 10.16 -5.39 6.63
N PRO A 88 11.14 -6.27 6.41
CA PRO A 88 12.31 -5.92 5.62
C PRO A 88 11.89 -5.48 4.21
N VAL A 89 12.34 -4.29 3.81
CA VAL A 89 11.90 -3.60 2.59
C VAL A 89 13.09 -3.36 1.67
N GLU A 90 12.88 -3.57 0.38
CA GLU A 90 13.79 -3.19 -0.69
C GLU A 90 13.06 -2.18 -1.58
N VAL A 91 13.63 -0.98 -1.74
CA VAL A 91 13.07 0.08 -2.57
C VAL A 91 14.12 0.59 -3.54
N ARG A 92 13.65 1.04 -4.70
CA ARG A 92 14.46 1.83 -5.63
C ARG A 92 13.80 3.16 -5.91
N SER A 93 14.59 4.20 -6.14
CA SER A 93 14.02 5.47 -6.56
C SER A 93 13.38 5.30 -7.94
N LEU A 94 12.42 6.18 -8.25
CA LEU A 94 11.78 6.27 -9.56
C LEU A 94 11.53 7.76 -9.84
N PRO A 95 12.01 8.30 -10.98
CA PRO A 95 11.72 9.67 -11.36
C PRO A 95 10.24 9.80 -11.70
N VAL A 96 9.64 10.90 -11.27
CA VAL A 96 8.27 11.21 -11.63
C VAL A 96 8.26 11.93 -12.96
N SER A 97 8.17 11.18 -14.05
CA SER A 97 8.07 11.76 -15.39
C SER A 97 7.33 10.82 -16.33
N GLY A 98 6.64 11.40 -17.32
CA GLY A 98 6.07 10.65 -18.44
C GLY A 98 4.68 10.03 -18.19
N PRO A 99 4.18 9.24 -19.17
CA PRO A 99 2.87 8.59 -19.13
C PRO A 99 2.66 7.65 -17.93
N GLU A 100 3.74 7.13 -17.34
CA GLU A 100 3.76 6.21 -16.21
C GLU A 100 3.13 6.83 -14.95
N LEU A 101 3.24 8.15 -14.79
CA LEU A 101 2.61 8.87 -13.68
C LEU A 101 1.08 8.69 -13.70
N GLY A 102 0.46 8.69 -14.87
CA GLY A 102 -0.98 8.49 -14.98
C GLY A 102 -1.41 7.08 -14.54
N VAL A 103 -0.60 6.06 -14.82
CA VAL A 103 -0.83 4.69 -14.35
C VAL A 103 -0.70 4.61 -12.84
N LEU A 104 0.34 5.23 -12.29
CA LEU A 104 0.58 5.28 -10.85
C LEU A 104 -0.57 5.98 -10.11
N ILE A 105 -0.96 7.17 -10.53
CA ILE A 105 -2.05 7.93 -9.90
C ILE A 105 -3.35 7.11 -9.93
N ARG A 106 -3.67 6.45 -11.05
CA ARG A 106 -4.84 5.57 -11.13
C ARG A 106 -4.76 4.40 -10.15
N SER A 107 -3.58 3.80 -9.96
CA SER A 107 -3.37 2.74 -8.98
C SER A 107 -3.61 3.25 -7.56
N HIS A 108 -3.08 4.43 -7.23
CA HIS A 108 -3.28 5.06 -5.92
C HIS A 108 -4.73 5.45 -5.67
N LEU A 109 -5.43 5.99 -6.67
CA LEU A 109 -6.86 6.32 -6.58
C LEU A 109 -7.71 5.06 -6.38
N ARG A 110 -7.47 4.00 -7.14
CA ARG A 110 -8.17 2.72 -6.98
C ARG A 110 -7.99 2.18 -5.56
N TYR A 111 -6.75 2.21 -5.07
CA TYR A 111 -6.43 1.81 -3.70
C TYR A 111 -7.26 2.59 -2.67
N MET A 112 -7.32 3.92 -2.81
CA MET A 112 -8.12 4.76 -1.94
C MET A 112 -9.62 4.45 -2.06
N GLU A 113 -10.15 4.29 -3.26
CA GLU A 113 -11.56 3.94 -3.51
C GLU A 113 -11.96 2.61 -2.85
N GLU A 114 -11.11 1.58 -2.94
CA GLU A 114 -11.32 0.29 -2.29
C GLU A 114 -11.39 0.45 -0.77
N LEU A 115 -10.44 1.16 -0.17
CA LEU A 115 -10.46 1.44 1.26
C LEU A 115 -11.66 2.30 1.68
N PHE A 116 -12.00 3.34 0.92
CA PHE A 116 -13.17 4.18 1.18
C PHE A 116 -14.46 3.36 1.17
N SER A 117 -14.59 2.45 0.20
CA SER A 117 -15.72 1.52 0.14
C SER A 117 -15.79 0.66 1.40
N ILE A 118 -14.67 0.13 1.88
CA ILE A 118 -14.60 -0.67 3.12
C ILE A 118 -14.95 0.16 4.35
N ILE A 119 -14.38 1.36 4.52
CA ILE A 119 -14.62 2.15 5.73
C ILE A 119 -16.04 2.74 5.79
N SER A 120 -16.71 2.87 4.64
CA SER A 120 -18.10 3.35 4.55
C SER A 120 -19.13 2.41 5.19
N TYR A 121 -18.77 1.14 5.46
CA TYR A 121 -19.66 0.19 6.12
C TYR A 121 -20.01 0.65 7.53
N LYS A 122 -21.30 0.90 7.81
CA LYS A 122 -21.77 1.44 9.10
C LYS A 122 -21.46 0.53 10.29
N ARG A 123 -21.53 -0.80 10.09
CA ARG A 123 -21.36 -1.78 11.16
C ARG A 123 -19.89 -2.19 11.29
N ALA A 124 -19.31 -1.96 12.46
CA ALA A 124 -17.93 -2.31 12.78
C ALA A 124 -17.55 -3.78 12.47
N PRO A 125 -18.36 -4.82 12.78
CA PRO A 125 -18.04 -6.20 12.38
C PRO A 125 -17.90 -6.37 10.87
N GLN A 126 -18.81 -5.76 10.09
CA GLN A 126 -18.79 -5.88 8.63
C GLN A 126 -17.57 -5.18 8.05
N ARG A 127 -17.28 -3.97 8.53
CA ARG A 127 -16.12 -3.17 8.11
C ARG A 127 -14.80 -3.91 8.38
N LEU A 128 -14.61 -4.45 9.60
CA LEU A 128 -13.39 -5.18 9.93
C LEU A 128 -13.26 -6.47 9.09
N LEU A 129 -14.34 -7.22 8.90
CA LEU A 129 -14.30 -8.44 8.11
C LEU A 129 -13.97 -8.15 6.63
N ARG A 130 -14.56 -7.10 6.05
CA ARG A 130 -14.25 -6.65 4.68
C ARG A 130 -12.83 -6.14 4.54
N PHE A 131 -12.31 -5.47 5.56
CA PHE A 131 -10.93 -5.03 5.58
C PHE A 131 -9.95 -6.23 5.61
N LEU A 132 -10.22 -7.24 6.44
CA LEU A 132 -9.45 -8.48 6.45
C LEU A 132 -9.50 -9.18 5.09
N ASP A 133 -10.68 -9.30 4.49
CA ASP A 133 -10.87 -9.89 3.16
C ASP A 133 -10.01 -9.19 2.09
N TRP A 134 -10.04 -7.86 2.08
CA TRP A 134 -9.22 -7.03 1.20
C TRP A 134 -7.71 -7.19 1.46
N LEU A 135 -7.29 -7.30 2.73
CA LEU A 135 -5.90 -7.62 3.06
C LEU A 135 -5.48 -9.01 2.53
N GLY A 136 -6.39 -9.98 2.59
CA GLY A 136 -6.19 -11.32 2.05
C GLY A 136 -5.98 -11.31 0.54
N ASP A 137 -6.73 -10.50 -0.20
CA ASP A 137 -6.59 -10.39 -1.65
C ASP A 137 -5.30 -9.69 -2.07
N ARG A 138 -4.91 -8.64 -1.35
CA ARG A 138 -3.76 -7.81 -1.74
C ARG A 138 -2.43 -8.33 -1.20
N PHE A 139 -2.41 -8.85 0.02
CA PHE A 139 -1.17 -9.25 0.71
C PHE A 139 -1.14 -10.73 1.10
N GLY A 140 -2.25 -11.45 0.92
CA GLY A 140 -2.36 -12.83 1.34
C GLY A 140 -1.69 -13.79 0.37
N ARG A 141 -1.08 -14.85 0.90
CA ARG A 141 -0.71 -16.04 0.12
C ARG A 141 -1.87 -17.03 0.13
N GLN A 142 -2.27 -17.53 -1.05
CA GLN A 142 -3.26 -18.59 -1.13
C GLN A 142 -2.69 -19.91 -0.58
N VAL A 143 -3.51 -20.60 0.20
CA VAL A 143 -3.29 -21.96 0.69
C VAL A 143 -4.60 -22.75 0.56
N GLU A 144 -4.54 -24.06 0.69
CA GLU A 144 -5.71 -24.93 0.54
C GLU A 144 -6.89 -24.51 1.43
N GLN A 145 -6.62 -24.10 2.66
CA GLN A 145 -7.62 -23.74 3.66
C GLN A 145 -8.10 -22.28 3.54
N GLY A 146 -7.46 -21.43 2.73
CA GLY A 146 -7.72 -19.99 2.79
C GLY A 146 -6.63 -19.09 2.23
N ARG A 147 -6.54 -17.88 2.79
CA ARG A 147 -5.46 -16.91 2.53
C ARG A 147 -4.73 -16.58 3.81
N ILE A 148 -3.41 -16.72 3.82
CA ILE A 148 -2.57 -16.36 4.97
C ILE A 148 -2.06 -14.93 4.77
N ILE A 149 -2.42 -14.06 5.71
CA ILE A 149 -1.93 -12.68 5.80
C ILE A 149 -0.73 -12.65 6.75
N ASP A 150 0.43 -12.26 6.21
CA ASP A 150 1.71 -12.19 6.92
C ASP A 150 2.25 -10.76 6.97
N LEU A 151 1.51 -9.89 7.67
CA LEU A 151 1.84 -8.46 7.80
C LEU A 151 2.16 -8.04 9.24
N GLY A 152 2.18 -8.97 10.19
CA GLY A 152 2.29 -8.64 11.61
C GLY A 152 1.14 -7.74 12.07
N LEU A 153 -0.10 -8.07 11.67
CA LEU A 153 -1.26 -7.20 11.88
C LEU A 153 -1.59 -7.07 13.37
N THR A 154 -1.17 -5.97 13.97
CA THR A 154 -1.55 -5.64 15.34
C THR A 154 -3.04 -5.28 15.39
N HIS A 155 -3.68 -5.57 16.52
CA HIS A 155 -5.07 -5.15 16.75
C HIS A 155 -5.21 -3.62 16.71
N GLN A 156 -4.12 -2.90 17.01
CA GLN A 156 -4.06 -1.44 16.94
C GLN A 156 -4.09 -0.95 15.49
N LEU A 157 -3.28 -1.55 14.60
CA LEU A 157 -3.29 -1.22 13.17
C LEU A 157 -4.67 -1.49 12.53
N LEU A 158 -5.29 -2.62 12.88
CA LEU A 158 -6.65 -2.94 12.44
C LEU A 158 -7.67 -1.89 12.94
N ALA A 159 -7.53 -1.45 14.19
CA ALA A 159 -8.36 -0.44 14.80
C ALA A 159 -8.21 0.93 14.09
N GLU A 160 -6.98 1.36 13.85
CA GLU A 160 -6.66 2.62 13.15
C GLU A 160 -7.31 2.67 11.77
N ILE A 161 -7.07 1.66 10.93
CA ILE A 161 -7.56 1.69 9.54
C ILE A 161 -9.09 1.55 9.48
N THR A 162 -9.67 0.74 10.37
CA THR A 162 -11.12 0.51 10.35
C THR A 162 -11.91 1.48 11.22
N GLY A 163 -11.28 2.47 11.85
CA GLY A 163 -11.97 3.44 12.70
C GLY A 163 -12.79 2.78 13.81
N ILE A 164 -12.20 1.79 14.50
CA ILE A 164 -12.77 1.17 15.70
C ILE A 164 -11.75 1.24 16.83
N THR A 165 -12.17 1.01 18.07
CA THR A 165 -11.21 0.93 19.18
C THR A 165 -10.43 -0.39 19.14
N ARG A 166 -9.19 -0.41 19.65
CA ARG A 166 -8.39 -1.64 19.83
C ARG A 166 -9.14 -2.73 20.61
N VAL A 167 -9.93 -2.34 21.61
CA VAL A 167 -10.79 -3.25 22.39
C VAL A 167 -11.86 -3.87 21.50
N THR A 168 -12.50 -3.06 20.65
CA THR A 168 -13.48 -3.55 19.67
C THR A 168 -12.83 -4.48 18.64
N ALA A 169 -11.67 -4.13 18.10
CA ALA A 169 -10.92 -4.99 17.18
C ALA A 169 -10.62 -6.35 17.82
N THR A 170 -10.13 -6.35 19.06
CA THR A 170 -9.83 -7.59 19.81
C THR A 170 -11.07 -8.46 20.00
N ARG A 171 -12.20 -7.87 20.42
CA ARG A 171 -13.47 -8.58 20.60
C ARG A 171 -13.95 -9.20 19.29
N LEU A 172 -13.95 -8.44 18.20
CA LEU A 172 -14.42 -8.91 16.89
C LEU A 172 -13.53 -10.01 16.31
N LEU A 173 -12.21 -9.91 16.45
CA LEU A 173 -11.30 -10.98 16.02
C LEU A 173 -11.57 -12.29 16.76
N ASN A 174 -11.83 -12.24 18.07
CA ASN A 174 -12.19 -13.43 18.84
C ASN A 174 -13.55 -14.01 18.41
N GLU A 175 -14.50 -13.15 18.05
CA GLU A 175 -15.80 -13.58 17.49
C GLU A 175 -15.62 -14.26 16.14
N PHE A 176 -14.83 -13.69 15.23
CA PHE A 176 -14.55 -14.29 13.92
C PHE A 176 -13.80 -15.61 14.03
N GLU A 177 -12.89 -15.74 14.98
CA GLU A 177 -12.17 -17.00 15.27
C GLU A 177 -13.14 -18.09 15.76
N ARG A 178 -14.02 -17.76 16.71
CA ARG A 178 -15.08 -18.67 17.17
C ARG A 178 -16.06 -19.07 16.07
N GLU A 179 -16.33 -18.17 15.13
CA GLU A 179 -17.19 -18.41 13.97
C GLU A 179 -16.48 -19.17 12.83
N GLY A 180 -15.18 -19.50 12.98
CA GLY A 180 -14.40 -20.18 11.95
C GLY A 180 -14.11 -19.32 10.71
N LYS A 181 -14.23 -17.99 10.80
CA LYS A 181 -13.93 -17.10 9.66
C LYS A 181 -12.43 -16.85 9.51
N LEU A 182 -11.70 -16.93 10.61
CA LEU A 182 -10.25 -16.80 10.64
C LEU A 182 -9.64 -17.72 11.68
N MET A 183 -8.33 -17.94 11.56
CA MET A 183 -7.50 -18.60 12.57
C MET A 183 -6.25 -17.74 12.80
N ARG A 184 -5.86 -17.57 14.06
CA ARG A 184 -4.58 -16.96 14.40
C ARG A 184 -3.45 -17.96 14.21
N LEU A 185 -2.41 -17.51 13.53
CA LEU A 185 -1.18 -18.23 13.30
C LEU A 185 -0.04 -17.59 14.12
N PRO A 186 1.11 -18.28 14.30
CA PRO A 186 2.28 -17.69 14.93
C PRO A 186 2.71 -16.37 14.27
N LYS A 187 3.45 -15.52 15.00
CA LYS A 187 3.97 -14.23 14.49
C LYS A 187 2.91 -13.21 14.05
N GLN A 188 1.74 -13.20 14.70
CA GLN A 188 0.64 -12.26 14.40
C GLN A 188 0.11 -12.38 12.96
N GLN A 189 0.14 -13.60 12.44
CA GLN A 189 -0.42 -13.95 11.14
C GLN A 189 -1.89 -14.36 11.29
N PHE A 190 -2.66 -14.14 10.24
CA PHE A 190 -4.05 -14.59 10.17
C PHE A 190 -4.25 -15.50 8.96
N LEU A 191 -4.87 -16.65 9.16
CA LEU A 191 -5.45 -17.45 8.07
C LEU A 191 -6.92 -17.08 7.95
N LEU A 192 -7.30 -16.44 6.85
CA LEU A 192 -8.70 -16.22 6.50
C LEU A 192 -9.23 -17.46 5.82
N GLN A 193 -10.28 -18.06 6.39
CA GLN A 193 -10.84 -19.29 5.87
C GLN A 193 -11.80 -19.00 4.71
N PHE A 194 -11.74 -19.81 3.67
CA PHE A 194 -12.76 -19.75 2.61
C PHE A 194 -14.11 -20.16 3.20
N SER A 195 -15.19 -19.47 2.83
CA SER A 195 -16.52 -20.03 3.10
C SER A 195 -16.70 -21.30 2.26
N ALA A 196 -17.50 -22.25 2.75
CA ALA A 196 -17.82 -23.48 2.02
C ALA A 196 -18.34 -23.23 0.58
N SER A 197 -18.93 -22.05 0.32
CA SER A 197 -19.36 -21.62 -1.01
C SER A 197 -18.24 -21.20 -1.97
N GLN A 198 -17.03 -20.90 -1.48
CA GLN A 198 -15.88 -20.52 -2.30
C GLN A 198 -14.97 -21.70 -2.67
N LEU A 199 -14.99 -22.78 -1.88
CA LEU A 199 -14.20 -24.00 -2.14
C LEU A 199 -14.63 -24.75 -3.42
N GLY A 200 -15.86 -24.58 -3.88
CA GLY A 200 -16.37 -25.20 -5.11
C GLY A 200 -15.89 -24.54 -6.42
N GLY A 201 -15.26 -23.36 -6.37
CA GLY A 201 -14.81 -22.62 -7.55
C GLY A 201 -13.32 -22.73 -7.87
N VAL A 202 -12.50 -23.23 -6.92
CA VAL A 202 -11.03 -23.17 -7.02
C VAL A 202 -10.47 -24.23 -7.98
N THR A 203 -11.20 -25.30 -8.29
CA THR A 203 -10.77 -26.31 -9.27
C THR A 203 -10.94 -25.90 -10.73
N SER A 204 -11.60 -24.78 -11.05
CA SER A 204 -11.89 -24.37 -12.44
C SER A 204 -11.04 -23.20 -12.95
N LEU A 205 -10.48 -22.35 -12.08
CA LEU A 205 -9.81 -21.11 -12.50
C LEU A 205 -8.30 -21.24 -12.79
N ALA A 206 -7.70 -22.42 -12.55
CA ALA A 206 -6.28 -22.66 -12.86
C ALA A 206 -5.98 -22.82 -14.37
N HIS A 207 -7.00 -22.93 -15.24
CA HIS A 207 -6.79 -23.11 -16.69
C HIS A 207 -6.93 -21.84 -17.55
N HIS A 208 -7.33 -20.70 -16.99
CA HIS A 208 -7.63 -19.50 -17.79
C HIS A 208 -6.62 -18.34 -17.71
N ARG A 209 -5.53 -18.46 -16.92
CA ARG A 209 -4.48 -17.42 -16.84
C ARG A 209 -3.27 -17.64 -17.74
N ALA A 210 -3.27 -18.68 -18.57
CA ALA A 210 -2.20 -19.00 -19.52
C ALA A 210 -2.72 -19.09 -20.97
N LYS A 211 -3.32 -18.02 -21.50
CA LYS A 211 -3.48 -17.79 -22.95
C LYS A 211 -3.85 -16.33 -23.19
N GLY A 212 -2.84 -15.49 -23.32
CA GLY A 212 -3.00 -14.06 -23.59
C GLY A 212 -1.71 -13.38 -24.02
N ILE A 213 -0.83 -14.09 -24.72
CA ILE A 213 0.21 -13.49 -25.58
C ILE A 213 0.14 -14.26 -26.90
N ARG A 214 -0.49 -13.63 -27.90
CA ARG A 214 -0.30 -13.83 -29.35
C ARG A 214 -1.33 -12.96 -30.09
N ASN A 215 -0.95 -11.73 -30.40
CA ASN A 215 -0.72 -11.23 -31.75
C ASN A 215 -0.37 -9.74 -31.68
#